data_AF-A0AA39A6Y6-F1
#
_entry.id   AF-A0AA39A6Y6-F1
#
_cell.length_a   1.000
_cell.length_b   1.000
_cell.length_c   1.000
_cell.angle_alpha   90.00
_cell.angle_beta   90.00
_cell.angle_gamma   90.00
#
_symmetry.space_group_name_H-M   'P 1'
#
loop_
_entity.id
_entity.type
_entity.pdbx_description
1 polymer ?
#
loop_
_entity_poly.entity_id
_entity_poly.type
_entity_poly.pdbx_seq_one_letter_code
_entity_poly.pdbx_strand_id
1 'polypeptide(L)'
;MEMGLEDLGDLAINAIISKLDAKDTVAVSCVSKKLRVSASEESLWLNHCSQDLGLSSPIDPLGKPAPSFKETYQLWRESFGMYPWPLVKRVKRCWDRLKNWLSANFPEAGATLRKGATEVEIEALENILKVKLPLPTRLLYRFCDGQELTEEDVGGTALGSSLGIIGGYCFYDHLVNVCLLPLRQVILETKEITDQLGFSTTSKYVIVAASSTYIGKFFFLNCTTGQLYVGTRNLLSAGEMIPCVPNALISPMHDLNTGQQQDAMLLWLEEHVRRLQNGIIKLRKEGMIRSINLFPEEPPLCSTAVTNGVQYPLLYPGGEEFVYESCTFLSSSQGSIEGGFTFVPGRLADPKGSAFEVEVGRFPLQCPDYIF
;
A
#
# COMPACT_ATOMS: atom_id res chain seq x y z
N MET A 1 42.74 -9.62 -39.62
CA MET A 1 41.32 -9.57 -39.99
C MET A 1 40.58 -9.45 -38.68
N GLU A 2 40.06 -8.26 -38.35
CA GLU A 2 39.19 -8.12 -37.16
C GLU A 2 37.89 -8.87 -37.46
N MET A 3 37.50 -9.77 -36.56
CA MET A 3 36.24 -10.50 -36.65
C MET A 3 35.13 -9.58 -36.14
N GLY A 4 34.20 -9.20 -37.02
CA GLY A 4 33.05 -8.39 -36.67
C GLY A 4 32.00 -9.19 -35.91
N LEU A 5 31.13 -8.50 -35.16
CA LEU A 5 30.00 -9.13 -34.46
C LEU A 5 29.09 -9.93 -35.42
N GLU A 6 28.99 -9.50 -36.68
CA GLU A 6 28.20 -10.15 -37.73
C GLU A 6 28.81 -11.44 -38.26
N ASP A 7 30.12 -11.65 -38.06
CA ASP A 7 30.82 -12.87 -38.46
C ASP A 7 30.55 -14.03 -37.48
N LEU A 8 29.94 -13.73 -36.32
CA LEU A 8 29.52 -14.73 -35.36
C LEU A 8 28.29 -15.52 -35.85
N GLY A 9 28.16 -16.77 -35.41
CA GLY A 9 26.96 -17.57 -35.63
C GLY A 9 25.75 -17.03 -34.86
N ASP A 10 24.53 -17.32 -35.34
CA ASP A 10 23.28 -16.76 -34.80
C ASP A 10 23.08 -17.05 -33.30
N LEU A 11 23.51 -18.24 -32.84
CA LEU A 11 23.48 -18.61 -31.43
C LEU A 11 24.35 -17.69 -30.55
N ALA A 12 25.54 -17.33 -31.03
CA ALA A 12 26.45 -16.45 -30.30
C ALA A 12 25.91 -15.01 -30.28
N ILE A 13 25.34 -14.54 -31.39
CA ILE A 13 24.69 -13.23 -31.47
C ILE A 13 23.50 -13.16 -30.51
N ASN A 14 22.61 -14.16 -30.51
CA ASN A 14 21.47 -14.21 -29.60
C ASN A 14 21.91 -14.25 -28.12
N ALA A 15 22.97 -15.00 -27.80
CA ALA A 15 23.53 -15.03 -26.45
C ALA A 15 24.03 -13.64 -26.00
N ILE A 16 24.66 -12.88 -26.90
CA ILE A 16 25.13 -11.50 -26.63
C ILE A 16 23.93 -10.56 -26.44
N ILE A 17 22.99 -10.55 -27.39
CA ILE A 17 21.82 -9.66 -27.35
C ILE A 17 20.95 -9.94 -26.10
N SER A 18 20.86 -11.19 -25.66
CA SER A 18 20.11 -11.55 -24.44
C SER A 18 20.63 -10.93 -23.14
N LYS A 19 21.84 -10.34 -23.16
CA LYS A 19 22.44 -9.62 -22.02
C LYS A 19 22.18 -8.12 -22.05
N LEU A 20 21.68 -7.60 -23.16
CA LEU A 20 21.36 -6.19 -23.32
C LEU A 20 20.03 -5.88 -22.65
N ASP A 21 19.81 -4.63 -22.26
CA ASP A 21 18.47 -4.17 -21.90
C ASP A 21 17.62 -3.96 -23.17
N ALA A 22 16.33 -3.68 -23.00
CA ALA A 22 15.43 -3.47 -24.14
C ALA A 22 15.83 -2.27 -25.01
N LYS A 23 16.43 -1.23 -24.43
CA LYS A 23 16.85 -0.02 -25.18
C LYS A 23 18.03 -0.35 -26.08
N ASP A 24 19.03 -1.02 -25.54
CA ASP A 24 20.23 -1.44 -26.25
C ASP A 24 19.92 -2.55 -27.27
N THR A 25 18.97 -3.44 -26.96
CA THR A 25 18.44 -4.43 -27.92
C THR A 25 17.89 -3.73 -29.16
N VAL A 26 17.10 -2.66 -28.99
CA VAL A 26 16.58 -1.86 -30.12
C VAL A 26 17.71 -1.16 -30.84
N ALA A 27 18.68 -0.56 -30.13
CA ALA A 27 19.81 0.12 -30.75
C ALA A 27 20.63 -0.82 -31.64
N VAL A 28 20.90 -2.06 -31.18
CA VAL A 28 21.57 -3.09 -31.97
C VAL A 28 20.78 -3.47 -33.21
N SER A 29 19.44 -3.50 -33.13
CA SER A 29 18.57 -3.80 -34.29
C SER A 29 18.67 -2.77 -35.43
N CYS A 30 19.17 -1.56 -35.14
CA CYS A 30 19.37 -0.50 -36.11
C CYS A 30 20.71 -0.61 -36.86
N VAL A 31 21.65 -1.42 -36.39
CA VAL A 31 23.02 -1.49 -36.91
C VAL A 31 23.08 -2.22 -38.26
N SER A 32 22.39 -3.35 -38.41
CA SER A 32 22.37 -4.11 -39.66
C SER A 32 21.16 -5.03 -39.82
N LYS A 33 21.00 -5.62 -41.01
CA LYS A 33 19.90 -6.54 -41.30
C LYS A 33 19.98 -7.82 -40.46
N LYS A 34 21.18 -8.38 -40.27
CA LYS A 34 21.38 -9.61 -39.48
C LYS A 34 21.02 -9.36 -38.02
N LEU A 35 21.57 -8.29 -37.43
CA LEU A 35 21.28 -7.90 -36.05
C LEU A 35 19.82 -7.51 -35.84
N ARG A 36 19.15 -6.92 -36.84
CA ARG A 36 17.71 -6.64 -36.79
C ARG A 36 16.85 -7.89 -36.65
N VAL A 37 17.20 -8.95 -37.38
CA VAL A 37 16.49 -10.24 -37.30
C VAL A 37 16.73 -10.84 -35.92
N SER A 38 17.99 -10.96 -35.48
CA SER A 38 18.32 -11.51 -34.16
C SER A 38 17.69 -10.72 -33.01
N ALA A 39 17.69 -9.38 -33.06
CA ALA A 39 17.08 -8.53 -32.04
C ALA A 39 15.54 -8.53 -32.07
N SER A 40 14.91 -9.20 -33.03
CA SER A 40 13.45 -9.34 -33.12
C SER A 40 12.97 -10.72 -32.68
N GLU A 41 13.86 -11.59 -32.18
CA GLU A 41 13.50 -12.92 -31.69
C GLU A 41 12.51 -12.86 -30.53
N GLU A 42 11.45 -13.67 -30.62
CA GLU A 42 10.33 -13.65 -29.65
C GLU A 42 10.79 -14.01 -28.23
N SER A 43 11.75 -14.93 -28.11
CA SER A 43 12.32 -15.35 -26.82
C SER A 43 13.05 -14.21 -26.09
N LEU A 44 13.68 -13.29 -26.82
CA LEU A 44 14.32 -12.11 -26.23
C LEU A 44 13.26 -11.17 -25.65
N TRP A 45 12.22 -10.88 -26.42
CA TRP A 45 11.17 -9.97 -25.99
C TRP A 45 10.27 -10.56 -24.90
N LEU A 46 10.08 -11.88 -24.88
CA LEU A 46 9.49 -12.60 -23.74
C LEU A 46 10.32 -12.36 -22.48
N ASN A 47 11.65 -12.48 -22.55
CA ASN A 47 12.52 -12.23 -21.40
C ASN A 47 12.42 -10.78 -20.92
N HIS A 48 12.44 -9.81 -21.84
CA HIS A 48 12.25 -8.39 -21.51
C HIS A 48 10.90 -8.14 -20.84
N CYS A 49 9.80 -8.65 -21.40
CA CYS A 49 8.47 -8.51 -20.81
C CYS A 49 8.35 -9.21 -19.45
N SER A 50 8.95 -10.38 -19.28
CA SER A 50 8.94 -11.10 -18.01
C SER A 50 9.73 -10.36 -16.93
N GLN A 51 10.95 -9.90 -17.25
CA GLN A 51 11.82 -9.22 -16.29
C GLN A 51 11.33 -7.83 -15.91
N ASP A 52 10.92 -7.04 -16.91
CA ASP A 52 10.54 -5.63 -16.67
C ASP A 52 9.08 -5.48 -16.25
N LEU A 53 8.20 -6.32 -16.80
CA LEU A 53 6.75 -6.17 -16.65
C LEU A 53 6.10 -7.36 -15.97
N GLY A 54 6.82 -8.43 -15.62
CA GLY A 54 6.22 -9.63 -15.01
C GLY A 54 5.21 -10.33 -15.91
N LEU A 55 5.32 -10.20 -17.23
CA LEU A 55 4.37 -10.76 -18.20
C LEU A 55 4.88 -12.09 -18.77
N SER A 56 4.02 -13.10 -18.78
CA SER A 56 4.24 -14.41 -19.41
C SER A 56 3.42 -14.60 -20.69
N SER A 57 2.67 -13.59 -21.11
CA SER A 57 1.82 -13.62 -22.31
C SER A 57 1.81 -12.25 -22.98
N PRO A 58 1.68 -12.17 -24.31
CA PRO A 58 1.70 -10.92 -25.04
C PRO A 58 0.38 -10.18 -24.85
N ILE A 59 0.34 -9.26 -23.88
CA ILE A 59 -0.85 -8.46 -23.56
C ILE A 59 -0.50 -6.98 -23.44
N ASP A 60 -1.40 -6.11 -23.86
CA ASP A 60 -1.29 -4.67 -23.71
C ASP A 60 -1.54 -4.22 -22.25
N PRO A 61 -1.32 -2.93 -21.92
CA PRO A 61 -1.60 -2.39 -20.58
C PRO A 61 -3.05 -2.54 -20.08
N LEU A 62 -4.01 -2.75 -20.98
CA LEU A 62 -5.42 -2.96 -20.68
C LEU A 62 -5.78 -4.45 -20.57
N GLY A 63 -4.81 -5.35 -20.72
CA GLY A 63 -4.98 -6.80 -20.68
C GLY A 63 -5.48 -7.41 -21.98
N LYS A 64 -5.48 -6.68 -23.09
CA LYS A 64 -5.87 -7.21 -24.40
C LYS A 64 -4.71 -7.96 -25.06
N PRO A 65 -4.97 -9.08 -25.77
CA PRO A 65 -3.93 -9.78 -26.50
C PRO A 65 -3.21 -8.88 -27.51
N ALA A 66 -1.89 -8.98 -27.55
CA ALA A 66 -1.04 -8.34 -28.55
C ALA A 66 -0.45 -9.41 -29.51
N PRO A 67 -0.09 -9.04 -30.75
CA PRO A 67 0.46 -9.99 -31.72
C PRO A 67 1.81 -10.62 -31.37
N SER A 68 2.65 -9.96 -30.57
CA SER A 68 3.97 -10.47 -30.14
C SER A 68 4.44 -9.81 -28.84
N PHE A 69 5.44 -10.41 -28.16
CA PHE A 69 6.07 -9.79 -27.00
C PHE A 69 6.80 -8.48 -27.32
N LYS A 70 7.32 -8.34 -28.54
CA LYS A 70 7.94 -7.09 -29.00
C LYS A 70 6.91 -5.97 -29.07
N GLU A 71 5.77 -6.24 -29.71
CA GLU A 71 4.66 -5.30 -29.79
C GLU A 71 4.06 -5.02 -28.41
N THR A 72 3.94 -6.03 -27.54
CA THR A 72 3.60 -5.83 -26.12
C THR A 72 4.53 -4.80 -25.48
N TYR A 73 5.84 -5.02 -25.53
CA TYR A 73 6.78 -4.11 -24.88
C TYR A 73 6.67 -2.69 -25.43
N GLN A 74 6.48 -2.53 -26.75
CA GLN A 74 6.25 -1.24 -27.39
C GLN A 74 4.97 -0.57 -26.87
N LEU A 75 3.82 -1.27 -26.86
CA LEU A 75 2.54 -0.73 -26.37
C LEU A 75 2.63 -0.25 -24.91
N TRP A 76 3.35 -1.00 -24.07
CA TRP A 76 3.62 -0.59 -22.69
C TRP A 76 4.49 0.66 -22.61
N ARG A 77 5.55 0.75 -23.43
CA ARG A 77 6.42 1.94 -23.48
C ARG A 77 5.69 3.18 -23.97
N GLU A 78 4.79 3.04 -24.94
CA GLU A 78 3.96 4.12 -25.46
C GLU A 78 2.92 4.58 -24.43
N SER A 79 2.21 3.63 -23.79
CA SER A 79 1.14 3.95 -22.83
C SER A 79 1.64 4.67 -21.56
N PHE A 80 2.88 4.43 -21.16
CA PHE A 80 3.51 5.02 -19.98
C PHE A 80 4.69 5.94 -20.32
N GLY A 81 4.79 6.41 -21.57
CA GLY A 81 5.95 7.16 -22.07
C GLY A 81 6.27 8.47 -21.33
N MET A 82 5.29 9.03 -20.61
CA MET A 82 5.48 10.24 -19.78
C MET A 82 6.09 9.95 -18.39
N TYR A 83 6.21 8.68 -17.99
CA TYR A 83 6.75 8.28 -16.70
C TYR A 83 8.16 7.69 -16.84
N PRO A 84 9.06 7.92 -15.87
CA PRO A 84 10.34 7.23 -15.83
C PRO A 84 10.14 5.71 -15.83
N TRP A 85 10.74 5.01 -16.79
CA TRP A 85 10.54 3.56 -16.94
C TRP A 85 10.83 2.74 -15.67
N PRO A 86 11.89 3.02 -14.88
CA PRO A 86 12.10 2.28 -13.63
C PRO A 86 10.95 2.44 -12.63
N LEU A 87 10.30 3.61 -12.60
CA LEU A 87 9.14 3.85 -11.74
C LEU A 87 7.91 3.05 -12.20
N VAL A 88 7.68 2.95 -13.52
CA VAL A 88 6.62 2.09 -14.10
C VAL A 88 6.80 0.64 -13.65
N LYS A 89 8.02 0.10 -13.78
CA LYS A 89 8.34 -1.27 -13.36
C LYS A 89 8.10 -1.50 -11.87
N ARG A 90 8.50 -0.53 -11.03
CA ARG A 90 8.32 -0.59 -9.57
C ARG A 90 6.85 -0.58 -9.18
N VAL A 91 6.07 0.37 -9.69
CA VAL A 91 4.63 0.49 -9.39
C VAL A 91 3.86 -0.73 -9.90
N LYS A 92 4.16 -1.20 -11.11
CA LYS A 92 3.56 -2.43 -11.65
C LYS A 92 3.82 -3.62 -10.73
N ARG A 93 5.07 -3.83 -10.32
CA ARG A 93 5.45 -4.92 -9.40
C ARG A 93 4.69 -4.83 -8.08
N CYS A 94 4.53 -3.64 -7.52
CA CYS A 94 3.74 -3.43 -6.29
C CYS A 94 2.28 -3.87 -6.50
N TRP A 95 1.63 -3.40 -7.57
CA TRP A 95 0.25 -3.77 -7.88
C TRP A 95 0.07 -5.25 -8.22
N ASP A 96 0.98 -5.85 -8.99
CA ASP A 96 0.92 -7.28 -9.31
C ASP A 96 1.02 -8.13 -8.04
N ARG A 97 1.92 -7.79 -7.12
CA ARG A 97 2.04 -8.48 -5.82
C ARG A 97 0.75 -8.40 -5.01
N LEU A 98 0.12 -7.22 -4.95
CA LEU A 98 -1.17 -7.04 -4.27
C LEU A 98 -2.30 -7.82 -4.95
N LYS A 99 -2.45 -7.69 -6.27
CA LYS A 99 -3.49 -8.37 -7.06
C LYS A 99 -3.36 -9.89 -6.97
N ASN A 100 -2.14 -10.42 -7.03
CA ASN A 100 -1.87 -11.84 -6.83
C ASN A 100 -2.28 -12.28 -5.42
N TRP A 101 -1.90 -11.54 -4.39
CA TRP A 101 -2.31 -11.85 -3.02
C TRP A 101 -3.83 -11.84 -2.85
N LEU A 102 -4.52 -10.82 -3.39
CA LEU A 102 -5.98 -10.72 -3.35
C LEU A 102 -6.65 -11.87 -4.08
N SER A 103 -6.18 -12.25 -5.28
CA SER A 103 -6.75 -13.38 -6.02
C SER A 103 -6.68 -14.71 -5.27
N ALA A 104 -5.63 -14.91 -4.46
CA ALA A 104 -5.42 -16.12 -3.69
C ALA A 104 -6.16 -16.11 -2.33
N ASN A 105 -6.28 -14.94 -1.69
CA ASN A 105 -6.71 -14.84 -0.29
C ASN A 105 -8.04 -14.11 -0.11
N PHE A 106 -8.33 -13.08 -0.91
CA PHE A 106 -9.49 -12.21 -0.74
C PHE A 106 -10.07 -11.74 -2.11
N PRO A 107 -10.54 -12.70 -2.94
CA PRO A 107 -10.98 -12.43 -4.31
C PRO A 107 -12.16 -11.45 -4.39
N GLU A 108 -13.05 -11.44 -3.39
CA GLU A 108 -14.15 -10.50 -3.31
C GLU A 108 -13.67 -9.04 -3.22
N ALA A 109 -12.63 -8.75 -2.43
CA ALA A 109 -12.01 -7.42 -2.40
C ALA A 109 -11.25 -7.13 -3.71
N GLY A 110 -10.60 -8.15 -4.29
CA GLY A 110 -9.97 -8.03 -5.61
C GLY A 110 -10.94 -7.63 -6.72
N ALA A 111 -12.20 -8.09 -6.66
CA ALA A 111 -13.23 -7.78 -7.64
C ALA A 111 -13.69 -6.31 -7.62
N THR A 112 -13.47 -5.60 -6.51
CA THR A 112 -13.78 -4.17 -6.37
C THR A 112 -12.77 -3.25 -7.06
N LEU A 113 -11.59 -3.77 -7.43
CA LEU A 113 -10.53 -2.98 -8.04
C LEU A 113 -10.94 -2.48 -9.42
N ARG A 114 -10.90 -1.17 -9.62
CA ARG A 114 -11.19 -0.55 -10.91
C ARG A 114 -10.02 -0.70 -11.88
N LYS A 115 -10.34 -0.57 -13.17
CA LYS A 115 -9.32 -0.40 -14.21
C LYS A 115 -8.50 0.85 -13.91
N GLY A 116 -7.26 0.89 -14.40
CA GLY A 116 -6.42 2.06 -14.26
C GLY A 116 -7.04 3.30 -14.90
N ALA A 117 -6.96 4.43 -14.21
CA ALA A 117 -7.45 5.72 -14.69
C ALA A 117 -6.67 6.15 -15.94
N THR A 118 -7.26 6.94 -16.83
CA THR A 118 -6.59 7.59 -17.95
C THR A 118 -5.85 8.86 -17.51
N GLU A 119 -4.90 9.34 -18.32
CA GLU A 119 -4.24 10.63 -18.05
C GLU A 119 -5.23 11.80 -17.99
N VAL A 120 -6.26 11.77 -18.83
CA VAL A 120 -7.33 12.79 -18.87
C VAL A 120 -8.10 12.81 -17.54
N GLU A 121 -8.40 11.65 -16.96
CA GLU A 121 -9.10 11.57 -15.67
C GLU A 121 -8.23 12.08 -14.51
N ILE A 122 -6.92 11.76 -14.52
CA ILE A 122 -5.97 12.26 -13.53
C ILE A 122 -5.81 13.79 -13.66
N GLU A 123 -5.68 14.31 -14.88
CA GLU A 123 -5.60 15.75 -15.15
C GLU A 123 -6.89 16.47 -14.76
N ALA A 124 -8.06 15.86 -14.98
CA ALA A 124 -9.33 16.41 -14.54
C ALA A 124 -9.37 16.59 -13.01
N LEU A 125 -8.92 15.58 -12.25
CA LEU A 125 -8.79 15.69 -10.80
C LEU A 125 -7.86 16.84 -10.39
N GLU A 126 -6.65 16.88 -10.97
CA GLU A 126 -5.66 17.92 -10.67
C GLU A 126 -6.19 19.33 -10.94
N ASN A 127 -6.93 19.50 -12.04
CA ASN A 127 -7.53 20.78 -12.42
C ASN A 127 -8.69 21.16 -11.50
N ILE A 128 -9.57 20.22 -11.15
CA ILE A 128 -10.73 20.46 -10.27
C ILE A 128 -10.27 20.82 -8.85
N LEU A 129 -9.29 20.08 -8.32
CA LEU A 129 -8.77 20.27 -6.96
C LEU A 129 -7.63 21.31 -6.89
N LYS A 130 -7.15 21.79 -8.05
CA LYS A 130 -6.03 22.74 -8.16
C LYS A 130 -4.75 22.23 -7.47
N VAL A 131 -4.44 20.96 -7.65
CA VAL A 131 -3.25 20.26 -7.12
C VAL A 131 -2.42 19.66 -8.25
N LYS A 132 -1.20 19.21 -7.95
CA LYS A 132 -0.38 18.38 -8.84
C LYS A 132 -0.02 17.11 -8.10
N LEU A 133 -0.53 15.97 -8.55
CA LEU A 133 -0.23 14.71 -7.90
C LEU A 133 1.26 14.37 -8.10
N PRO A 134 1.93 13.82 -7.08
CA PRO A 134 3.27 13.27 -7.25
C PRO A 134 3.27 12.18 -8.35
N LEU A 135 4.36 12.09 -9.12
CA LEU A 135 4.47 11.13 -10.22
C LEU A 135 4.22 9.66 -9.81
N PRO A 136 4.72 9.16 -8.66
CA PRO A 136 4.41 7.80 -8.22
C PRO A 136 2.91 7.62 -7.94
N THR A 137 2.26 8.58 -7.30
CA THR A 137 0.80 8.58 -7.07
C THR A 137 0.01 8.59 -8.38
N ARG A 138 0.36 9.44 -9.36
CA ARG A 138 -0.28 9.41 -10.69
C ARG A 138 -0.21 8.01 -11.29
N LEU A 139 0.98 7.41 -11.23
CA LEU A 139 1.22 6.09 -11.77
C LEU A 139 0.46 4.98 -11.02
N LEU A 140 0.33 5.08 -9.69
CA LEU A 140 -0.53 4.18 -8.91
C LEU A 140 -1.96 4.18 -9.45
N TYR A 141 -2.53 5.36 -9.71
CA TYR A 141 -3.88 5.50 -10.28
C TYR A 141 -3.96 5.03 -11.74
N ARG A 142 -2.90 5.22 -12.55
CA ARG A 142 -2.82 4.66 -13.91
C ARG A 142 -2.88 3.13 -13.95
N PHE A 143 -2.50 2.45 -12.88
CA PHE A 143 -2.59 0.98 -12.77
C PHE A 143 -3.91 0.50 -12.12
N CYS A 144 -4.55 1.33 -11.30
CA CYS A 144 -5.80 1.02 -10.61
C CYS A 144 -6.47 2.31 -10.12
N ASP A 145 -7.69 2.59 -10.59
CA ASP A 145 -8.51 3.73 -10.13
C ASP A 145 -9.24 3.41 -8.81
N GLY A 146 -8.52 2.96 -7.79
CA GLY A 146 -9.13 2.64 -6.49
C GLY A 146 -10.15 1.49 -6.50
N GLN A 147 -11.08 1.52 -5.55
CA GLN A 147 -12.13 0.53 -5.34
C GLN A 147 -13.52 1.09 -5.64
N GLU A 148 -14.32 0.35 -6.39
CA GLU A 148 -15.75 0.60 -6.53
C GLU A 148 -16.52 -0.42 -5.69
N LEU A 149 -17.21 0.07 -4.67
CA LEU A 149 -18.10 -0.74 -3.85
C LEU A 149 -19.52 -0.60 -4.39
N THR A 150 -20.21 -1.72 -4.59
CA THR A 150 -21.64 -1.71 -4.92
C THR A 150 -22.50 -1.68 -3.66
N GLU A 151 -23.79 -1.35 -3.80
CA GLU A 151 -24.73 -1.37 -2.67
C GLU A 151 -24.83 -2.77 -2.01
N GLU A 152 -24.60 -3.84 -2.79
CA GLU A 152 -24.54 -5.21 -2.29
C GLU A 152 -23.27 -5.47 -1.45
N ASP A 153 -22.14 -4.85 -1.81
CA ASP A 153 -20.84 -4.95 -1.11
C ASP A 153 -20.79 -4.15 0.19
N VAL A 154 -21.64 -3.13 0.31
CA VAL A 154 -21.87 -2.39 1.56
C VAL A 154 -22.64 -3.26 2.55
N GLY A 155 -23.16 -4.42 2.09
CA GLY A 155 -23.70 -5.52 2.87
C GLY A 155 -24.66 -5.01 3.91
N GLY A 156 -25.94 -4.78 3.52
CA GLY A 156 -27.04 -4.03 4.17
C GLY A 156 -27.28 -4.11 5.69
N THR A 157 -26.35 -4.68 6.45
CA THR A 157 -25.99 -4.34 7.81
C THR A 157 -25.60 -2.85 7.97
N ALA A 158 -25.89 -2.29 9.14
CA ALA A 158 -25.60 -0.89 9.48
C ALA A 158 -24.09 -0.55 9.62
N LEU A 159 -23.19 -1.48 9.30
CA LEU A 159 -21.76 -1.43 9.63
C LEU A 159 -20.84 -1.02 8.47
N GLY A 160 -21.34 -1.01 7.22
CA GLY A 160 -20.58 -0.64 6.02
C GLY A 160 -19.83 -1.81 5.35
N SER A 161 -19.08 -1.52 4.28
CA SER A 161 -18.35 -2.56 3.53
C SER A 161 -17.05 -3.00 4.22
N SER A 162 -16.74 -4.30 4.20
CA SER A 162 -15.51 -4.87 4.76
C SER A 162 -14.41 -5.17 3.74
N LEU A 163 -14.62 -4.78 2.47
CA LEU A 163 -13.77 -5.13 1.33
C LEU A 163 -12.59 -4.19 1.08
N GLY A 164 -12.36 -3.21 1.94
CA GLY A 164 -11.28 -2.23 1.80
C GLY A 164 -9.89 -2.86 1.78
N ILE A 165 -9.14 -2.61 0.70
CA ILE A 165 -7.80 -3.18 0.51
C ILE A 165 -6.74 -2.52 1.39
N ILE A 166 -7.00 -1.29 1.86
CA ILE A 166 -6.13 -0.61 2.83
C ILE A 166 -6.26 -1.30 4.19
N GLY A 167 -7.35 -2.05 4.42
CA GLY A 167 -7.59 -2.82 5.62
C GLY A 167 -8.17 -1.98 6.74
N GLY A 168 -8.25 -2.58 7.92
CA GLY A 168 -8.86 -1.96 9.06
C GLY A 168 -8.72 -2.76 10.34
N TYR A 169 -9.62 -2.51 11.27
CA TYR A 169 -9.67 -3.19 12.56
C TYR A 169 -11.07 -3.17 13.14
N CYS A 170 -11.31 -4.12 14.03
CA CYS A 170 -12.53 -4.23 14.80
C CYS A 170 -12.13 -4.37 16.26
N PHE A 171 -12.57 -3.45 17.12
CA PHE A 171 -12.35 -3.52 18.56
C PHE A 171 -13.52 -2.89 19.30
N TYR A 172 -14.07 -3.62 20.27
CA TYR A 172 -15.35 -3.28 20.91
C TYR A 172 -16.45 -3.08 19.86
N ASP A 173 -17.09 -1.92 19.86
CA ASP A 173 -18.09 -1.45 18.90
C ASP A 173 -17.47 -0.61 17.76
N HIS A 174 -16.14 -0.48 17.72
CA HIS A 174 -15.43 0.23 16.67
C HIS A 174 -15.02 -0.69 15.53
N LEU A 175 -15.72 -0.59 14.41
CA LEU A 175 -15.30 -1.16 13.14
C LEU A 175 -14.78 -0.05 12.24
N VAL A 176 -13.55 -0.22 11.74
CA VAL A 176 -12.96 0.61 10.70
C VAL A 176 -12.53 -0.30 9.57
N ASN A 177 -12.88 0.05 8.34
CA ASN A 177 -12.39 -0.61 7.15
C ASN A 177 -12.15 0.44 6.07
N VAL A 178 -10.96 0.46 5.47
CA VAL A 178 -10.52 1.58 4.62
C VAL A 178 -10.37 1.11 3.18
N CYS A 179 -11.00 1.86 2.27
CA CYS A 179 -10.92 1.64 0.84
C CYS A 179 -9.98 2.64 0.18
N LEU A 180 -9.25 2.18 -0.83
CA LEU A 180 -8.56 3.10 -1.74
C LEU A 180 -9.60 3.78 -2.63
N LEU A 181 -9.68 5.10 -2.60
CA LEU A 181 -10.74 5.83 -3.29
C LEU A 181 -10.46 5.95 -4.79
N PRO A 182 -11.47 5.77 -5.66
CA PRO A 182 -11.39 6.15 -7.06
C PRO A 182 -11.28 7.67 -7.19
N LEU A 183 -10.66 8.17 -8.26
CA LEU A 183 -10.40 9.60 -8.48
C LEU A 183 -11.68 10.46 -8.33
N ARG A 184 -12.83 9.94 -8.77
CA ARG A 184 -14.12 10.61 -8.59
C ARG A 184 -14.45 10.86 -7.11
N GLN A 185 -14.23 9.86 -6.26
CA GLN A 185 -14.46 9.99 -4.82
C GLN A 185 -13.38 10.83 -4.14
N VAL A 186 -12.12 10.73 -4.59
CA VAL A 186 -11.06 11.66 -4.11
C VAL A 186 -11.52 13.11 -4.27
N ILE A 187 -12.13 13.47 -5.41
CA ILE A 187 -12.65 14.83 -5.64
C ILE A 187 -13.77 15.20 -4.67
N LEU A 188 -14.74 14.30 -4.48
CA LEU A 188 -15.92 14.55 -3.64
C LEU A 188 -15.53 14.69 -2.17
N GLU A 189 -14.81 13.70 -1.64
CA GLU A 189 -14.36 13.65 -0.26
C GLU A 189 -13.43 14.83 0.08
N THR A 190 -12.49 15.15 -0.82
CA THR A 190 -11.55 16.27 -0.59
C THR A 190 -12.29 17.60 -0.48
N LYS A 191 -13.32 17.84 -1.31
CA LYS A 191 -14.11 19.07 -1.25
C LYS A 191 -14.89 19.16 0.06
N GLU A 192 -15.59 18.07 0.40
CA GLU A 192 -16.41 18.01 1.61
C GLU A 192 -15.56 18.26 2.88
N ILE A 193 -14.40 17.61 2.99
CA ILE A 193 -13.58 17.75 4.19
C ILE A 193 -12.85 19.10 4.26
N THR A 194 -12.51 19.69 3.12
CA THR A 194 -11.84 21.01 3.07
C THR A 194 -12.75 22.07 3.69
N ASP A 195 -14.06 21.99 3.40
CA ASP A 195 -15.07 22.89 3.97
C ASP A 195 -15.20 22.69 5.50
N GLN A 196 -15.05 21.45 5.99
CA GLN A 196 -15.17 21.12 7.42
C GLN A 196 -13.93 21.47 8.24
N LEU A 197 -12.73 21.20 7.72
CA LEU A 197 -11.46 21.37 8.43
C LEU A 197 -10.88 22.78 8.35
N GLY A 198 -11.50 23.67 7.58
CA GLY A 198 -10.99 25.03 7.38
C GLY A 198 -9.59 25.05 6.78
N PHE A 199 -9.23 24.03 5.99
CA PHE A 199 -7.95 24.02 5.29
C PHE A 199 -7.85 25.25 4.39
N SER A 200 -6.71 25.93 4.45
CA SER A 200 -6.44 27.05 3.55
C SER A 200 -6.63 26.61 2.10
N THR A 201 -7.13 27.51 1.25
CA THR A 201 -7.19 27.29 -0.22
C THR A 201 -5.81 27.02 -0.84
N THR A 202 -4.73 27.27 -0.10
CA THR A 202 -3.35 26.94 -0.47
C THR A 202 -2.94 25.51 -0.10
N SER A 203 -3.66 24.85 0.80
CA SER A 203 -3.39 23.48 1.22
C SER A 203 -3.56 22.52 0.03
N LYS A 204 -2.56 21.69 -0.22
CA LYS A 204 -2.51 20.76 -1.36
C LYS A 204 -2.80 19.32 -0.93
N TYR A 205 -3.74 19.15 -0.01
CA TYR A 205 -4.15 17.82 0.47
C TYR A 205 -5.27 17.26 -0.42
N VAL A 206 -5.21 15.96 -0.68
CA VAL A 206 -6.31 15.19 -1.27
C VAL A 206 -6.56 13.93 -0.45
N ILE A 207 -7.80 13.49 -0.33
CA ILE A 207 -8.15 12.23 0.37
C ILE A 207 -8.02 11.07 -0.62
N VAL A 208 -7.02 10.21 -0.43
CA VAL A 208 -6.76 9.06 -1.33
C VAL A 208 -7.38 7.76 -0.83
N ALA A 209 -7.66 7.66 0.47
CA ALA A 209 -8.34 6.52 1.06
C ALA A 209 -9.25 6.97 2.20
N ALA A 210 -10.40 6.33 2.34
CA ALA A 210 -11.37 6.65 3.38
C ALA A 210 -12.07 5.39 3.88
N SER A 211 -12.60 5.47 5.11
CA SER A 211 -13.36 4.36 5.66
C SER A 211 -14.72 4.23 5.00
N SER A 212 -15.10 3.00 4.67
CA SER A 212 -16.44 2.60 4.22
C SER A 212 -17.41 2.33 5.37
N THR A 213 -17.00 2.61 6.62
CA THR A 213 -17.75 2.31 7.85
C THR A 213 -18.17 3.59 8.57
N TYR A 214 -19.03 3.47 9.60
CA TYR A 214 -19.54 4.62 10.34
C TYR A 214 -18.45 5.50 10.99
N ILE A 215 -17.29 4.92 11.29
CA ILE A 215 -16.17 5.64 11.89
C ILE A 215 -15.30 6.23 10.76
N GLY A 216 -15.35 7.56 10.65
CA GLY A 216 -14.52 8.31 9.70
C GLY A 216 -13.04 8.09 9.96
N LYS A 217 -12.36 7.44 9.01
CA LYS A 217 -10.90 7.38 8.95
C LYS A 217 -10.46 7.79 7.55
N PHE A 218 -9.62 8.82 7.47
CA PHE A 218 -9.24 9.45 6.21
C PHE A 218 -7.71 9.46 6.05
N PHE A 219 -7.25 9.20 4.83
CA PHE A 219 -5.85 9.28 4.46
C PHE A 219 -5.65 10.44 3.49
N PHE A 220 -4.80 11.38 3.88
CA PHE A 220 -4.52 12.63 3.18
C PHE A 220 -3.15 12.56 2.52
N LEU A 221 -3.11 12.71 1.20
CA LEU A 221 -1.88 12.92 0.46
C LEU A 221 -1.59 14.41 0.35
N ASN A 222 -0.47 14.86 0.90
CA ASN A 222 0.09 16.18 0.62
C ASN A 222 0.76 16.16 -0.75
N CYS A 223 0.11 16.76 -1.74
CA CYS A 223 0.59 16.80 -3.12
C CYS A 223 1.84 17.66 -3.32
N THR A 224 2.22 18.48 -2.33
CA THR A 224 3.45 19.29 -2.40
C THR A 224 4.65 18.52 -1.88
N THR A 225 4.52 17.87 -0.73
CA THR A 225 5.62 17.15 -0.09
C THR A 225 5.72 15.69 -0.52
N GLY A 226 4.63 15.12 -1.05
CA GLY A 226 4.51 13.69 -1.30
C GLY A 226 4.26 12.86 -0.04
N GLN A 227 4.03 13.48 1.13
CA GLN A 227 3.73 12.77 2.38
C GLN A 227 2.26 12.34 2.44
N LEU A 228 2.03 11.17 3.03
CA LEU A 228 0.72 10.60 3.30
C LEU A 228 0.47 10.72 4.80
N TYR A 229 -0.73 11.10 5.17
CA TYR A 229 -1.13 11.23 6.56
C TYR A 229 -2.41 10.47 6.82
N VAL A 230 -2.60 10.02 8.05
CA VAL A 230 -3.87 9.49 8.53
C VAL A 230 -4.46 10.45 9.56
N GLY A 231 -5.74 10.78 9.39
CA GLY A 231 -6.47 11.59 10.36
C GLY A 231 -6.63 10.88 11.70
N THR A 232 -6.50 11.63 12.78
CA THR A 232 -6.74 11.13 14.14
C THR A 232 -8.18 11.38 14.58
N ARG A 233 -8.53 10.96 15.80
CA ARG A 233 -9.80 11.30 16.44
C ARG A 233 -10.01 12.82 16.62
N ASN A 234 -8.93 13.60 16.69
CA ASN A 234 -8.99 15.07 16.85
C ASN A 234 -8.89 15.78 15.50
N LEU A 235 -9.07 15.08 14.38
CA LEU A 235 -9.01 15.67 13.05
C LEU A 235 -10.00 16.85 12.91
N LEU A 236 -11.27 16.65 13.27
CA LEU A 236 -12.29 17.71 13.13
C LEU A 236 -12.11 18.87 14.12
N SER A 237 -11.57 18.61 15.31
CA SER A 237 -11.43 19.61 16.37
C SER A 237 -10.11 20.38 16.32
N ALA A 238 -9.03 19.73 15.86
CA ALA A 238 -7.66 20.26 15.91
C ALA A 238 -6.88 20.11 14.59
N GLY A 239 -7.46 19.50 13.55
CA GLY A 239 -6.75 19.21 12.30
C GLY A 239 -5.62 18.18 12.48
N GLU A 240 -5.64 17.40 13.56
CA GLU A 240 -4.53 16.51 13.93
C GLU A 240 -4.44 15.30 12.99
N MET A 241 -3.27 15.12 12.40
CA MET A 241 -2.93 14.05 11.46
C MET A 241 -1.55 13.48 11.79
N ILE A 242 -1.36 12.17 11.57
CA ILE A 242 -0.09 11.46 11.78
C ILE A 242 0.49 11.05 10.43
N PRO A 243 1.79 11.26 10.16
CA PRO A 243 2.45 10.77 8.93
C PRO A 243 2.34 9.25 8.79
N CYS A 244 2.20 8.73 7.59
CA CYS A 244 2.15 7.28 7.36
C CYS A 244 3.53 6.66 7.11
N VAL A 245 4.51 7.48 6.71
CA VAL A 245 5.90 7.03 6.48
C VAL A 245 6.90 8.04 7.04
N PRO A 246 8.13 7.63 7.37
CA PRO A 246 9.19 8.55 7.75
C PRO A 246 9.50 9.58 6.64
N ASN A 247 9.55 10.87 6.99
CA ASN A 247 9.85 11.95 6.03
C ASN A 247 11.19 11.75 5.29
N ALA A 248 12.18 11.12 5.95
CA ALA A 248 13.50 10.87 5.37
C ALA A 248 13.50 9.90 4.16
N LEU A 249 12.43 9.12 3.98
CA LEU A 249 12.28 8.21 2.84
C LEU A 249 11.64 8.89 1.63
N ILE A 250 11.03 10.06 1.80
CA ILE A 250 10.33 10.76 0.73
C ILE A 250 11.32 11.60 -0.06
N SER A 251 11.31 11.44 -1.38
CA SER A 251 12.21 12.14 -2.29
C SER A 251 11.42 12.70 -3.48
N PRO A 252 10.86 13.92 -3.35
CA PRO A 252 9.89 14.44 -4.31
C PRO A 252 10.50 14.98 -5.63
N MET A 253 11.80 15.32 -5.72
CA MET A 253 12.50 15.79 -6.96
C MET A 253 14.03 15.48 -6.84
N HIS A 254 14.86 15.11 -7.85
CA HIS A 254 15.15 15.85 -9.09
C HIS A 254 15.96 15.06 -10.18
N ASP A 255 15.90 13.72 -10.25
CA ASP A 255 16.52 12.99 -11.38
C ASP A 255 15.48 12.18 -12.16
N LEU A 256 15.03 12.75 -13.29
CA LEU A 256 14.16 12.07 -14.26
C LEU A 256 14.77 10.75 -14.78
N ASN A 257 16.09 10.60 -14.66
CA ASN A 257 16.85 9.47 -15.19
C ASN A 257 17.03 8.31 -14.20
N THR A 258 16.87 8.52 -12.89
CA THR A 258 17.18 7.45 -11.91
C THR A 258 15.96 6.66 -11.49
N GLY A 259 14.75 7.17 -11.71
CA GLY A 259 13.50 6.53 -11.28
C GLY A 259 13.39 6.36 -9.76
N GLN A 260 14.18 7.12 -9.00
CA GLN A 260 14.23 7.09 -7.54
C GLN A 260 13.15 7.95 -6.86
N GLN A 261 12.20 8.48 -7.62
CA GLN A 261 11.09 9.24 -7.06
C GLN A 261 10.30 8.37 -6.08
N GLN A 262 10.08 8.92 -4.89
CA GLN A 262 9.44 8.24 -3.78
C GLN A 262 8.48 9.21 -3.12
N ASP A 263 7.19 8.89 -3.20
CA ASP A 263 6.17 9.48 -2.35
C ASP A 263 5.75 8.46 -1.28
N ALA A 264 5.10 8.96 -0.25
CA ALA A 264 4.64 8.16 0.87
C ALA A 264 3.55 7.17 0.47
N MET A 265 2.73 7.47 -0.55
CA MET A 265 1.66 6.58 -0.96
C MET A 265 2.20 5.27 -1.55
N LEU A 266 3.22 5.35 -2.42
CA LEU A 266 3.88 4.16 -2.96
C LEU A 266 4.64 3.41 -1.86
N LEU A 267 5.39 4.11 -1.00
CA LEU A 267 6.13 3.48 0.10
C LEU A 267 5.20 2.75 1.07
N TRP A 268 4.09 3.38 1.43
CA TRP A 268 3.07 2.81 2.31
C TRP A 268 2.47 1.54 1.68
N LEU A 269 2.09 1.59 0.40
CA LEU A 269 1.50 0.45 -0.29
C LEU A 269 2.50 -0.71 -0.45
N GLU A 270 3.77 -0.42 -0.73
CA GLU A 270 4.83 -1.44 -0.82
C GLU A 270 5.03 -2.16 0.51
N GLU A 271 5.02 -1.42 1.63
CA GLU A 271 5.11 -2.00 2.98
C GLU A 271 3.85 -2.80 3.33
N HIS A 272 2.66 -2.28 3.03
CA HIS A 272 1.39 -2.98 3.21
C HIS A 272 1.38 -4.34 2.49
N VAL A 273 1.78 -4.35 1.22
CA VAL A 273 1.90 -5.57 0.43
C VAL A 273 2.96 -6.52 0.99
N ARG A 274 4.10 -6.00 1.46
CA ARG A 274 5.13 -6.81 2.11
C ARG A 274 4.59 -7.49 3.37
N ARG A 275 3.83 -6.77 4.20
CA ARG A 275 3.21 -7.31 5.41
C ARG A 275 2.18 -8.39 5.09
N LEU A 276 1.36 -8.20 4.07
CA LEU A 276 0.40 -9.21 3.59
C LEU A 276 1.10 -10.49 3.12
N GLN A 277 2.16 -10.36 2.32
CA GLN A 277 2.88 -11.51 1.76
C GLN A 277 3.67 -12.29 2.81
N ASN A 278 4.18 -11.61 3.83
CA ASN A 278 4.95 -12.24 4.91
C ASN A 278 4.07 -12.67 6.09
N GLY A 279 2.74 -12.52 5.99
CA GLY A 279 1.80 -12.93 7.03
C GLY A 279 1.79 -12.05 8.28
N ILE A 280 2.47 -10.89 8.26
CA ILE A 280 2.47 -9.94 9.38
C ILE A 280 1.05 -9.40 9.60
N ILE A 281 0.36 -9.09 8.51
CA ILE A 281 -1.07 -8.77 8.51
C ILE A 281 -1.78 -9.78 7.62
N LYS A 282 -3.00 -10.16 7.99
CA LYS A 282 -3.73 -11.23 7.32
C LYS A 282 -5.22 -10.96 7.27
N LEU A 283 -5.91 -11.78 6.49
CA LEU A 283 -7.35 -11.75 6.43
C LEU A 283 -7.93 -12.36 7.70
N ARG A 284 -8.80 -11.59 8.37
CA ARG A 284 -9.52 -12.00 9.56
C ARG A 284 -10.97 -12.27 9.22
N LYS A 285 -11.53 -13.32 9.83
CA LYS A 285 -12.95 -13.66 9.72
C LYS A 285 -13.60 -13.53 11.10
N GLU A 286 -14.52 -12.59 11.23
CA GLU A 286 -15.37 -12.43 12.41
C GLU A 286 -16.83 -12.68 12.01
N GLY A 287 -17.39 -13.80 12.47
CA GLY A 287 -18.71 -14.24 12.02
C GLY A 287 -18.73 -14.46 10.50
N MET A 288 -19.54 -13.66 9.80
CA MET A 288 -19.65 -13.67 8.33
C MET A 288 -18.77 -12.63 7.65
N ILE A 289 -18.16 -11.71 8.41
CA ILE A 289 -17.39 -10.59 7.87
C ILE A 289 -15.93 -11.02 7.71
N ARG A 290 -15.38 -10.80 6.52
CA ARG A 290 -13.97 -10.95 6.21
C ARG A 290 -13.37 -9.57 5.95
N SER A 291 -12.21 -9.29 6.55
CA SER A 291 -11.49 -8.04 6.32
C SER A 291 -9.99 -8.21 6.53
N ILE A 292 -9.18 -7.36 5.91
CA ILE A 292 -7.74 -7.30 6.20
C ILE A 292 -7.56 -6.65 7.56
N ASN A 293 -7.05 -7.39 8.54
CA ASN A 293 -6.73 -6.87 9.87
C ASN A 293 -5.32 -6.26 9.86
N LEU A 294 -5.21 -4.98 10.22
CA LEU A 294 -3.93 -4.26 10.22
C LEU A 294 -3.04 -4.57 11.43
N PHE A 295 -3.57 -5.28 12.42
CA PHE A 295 -2.80 -5.68 13.59
C PHE A 295 -2.25 -7.10 13.42
N PRO A 296 -0.95 -7.31 13.69
CA PRO A 296 -0.38 -8.65 13.76
C PRO A 296 -1.09 -9.50 14.81
N GLU A 297 -1.27 -10.80 14.51
CA GLU A 297 -1.95 -11.75 15.39
C GLU A 297 -1.04 -12.92 15.82
N GLU A 298 0.22 -12.93 15.39
CA GLU A 298 1.17 -14.01 15.67
C GLU A 298 2.47 -13.50 16.32
N PRO A 299 3.13 -14.33 17.15
CA PRO A 299 4.42 -13.98 17.74
C PRO A 299 5.51 -13.73 16.67
N PRO A 300 6.52 -12.89 16.96
CA PRO A 300 6.72 -12.14 18.20
C PRO A 300 5.89 -10.85 18.28
N LEU A 301 5.22 -10.45 17.20
CA LEU A 301 4.49 -9.18 17.09
C LEU A 301 3.16 -9.18 17.87
N CYS A 302 2.65 -10.35 18.23
CA CYS A 302 1.50 -10.54 19.10
C CYS A 302 1.68 -11.79 19.97
N SER A 303 1.61 -11.66 21.29
CA SER A 303 1.66 -12.78 22.23
C SER A 303 0.26 -13.03 22.79
N THR A 304 -0.18 -14.29 22.92
CA THR A 304 -1.52 -14.60 23.47
C THR A 304 -1.52 -15.83 24.38
N ALA A 305 -2.10 -15.73 25.58
CA ALA A 305 -2.51 -16.82 26.47
C ALA A 305 -4.01 -17.08 26.34
N VAL A 306 -4.44 -18.28 26.69
CA VAL A 306 -5.85 -18.59 26.94
C VAL A 306 -6.02 -19.00 28.40
N THR A 307 -6.88 -18.31 29.13
CA THR A 307 -7.28 -18.68 30.50
C THR A 307 -8.79 -18.83 30.57
N ASN A 308 -9.28 -19.98 31.03
CA ASN A 308 -10.71 -20.30 31.11
C ASN A 308 -11.49 -20.10 29.79
N GLY A 309 -10.85 -20.38 28.65
CA GLY A 309 -11.47 -20.23 27.33
C GLY A 309 -11.47 -18.81 26.77
N VAL A 310 -10.85 -17.84 27.45
CA VAL A 310 -10.70 -16.46 26.97
C VAL A 310 -9.24 -16.18 26.66
N GLN A 311 -8.98 -15.62 25.47
CA GLN A 311 -7.64 -15.27 24.99
C GLN A 311 -7.25 -13.87 25.45
N TYR A 312 -6.04 -13.71 25.99
CA TYR A 312 -5.47 -12.46 26.51
C TYR A 312 -4.01 -12.36 26.10
N PRO A 313 -3.42 -11.16 25.99
CA PRO A 313 -2.00 -11.04 25.68
C PRO A 313 -1.09 -11.60 26.78
N LEU A 314 0.06 -12.18 26.40
CA LEU A 314 1.04 -12.79 27.33
C LEU A 314 2.22 -11.86 27.58
N LEU A 315 2.48 -11.56 28.85
CA LEU A 315 3.71 -10.93 29.32
C LEU A 315 4.56 -11.96 30.07
N TYR A 316 5.84 -12.08 29.68
CA TYR A 316 6.80 -12.94 30.38
C TYR A 316 7.88 -12.08 31.06
N PRO A 317 8.27 -12.41 32.31
CA PRO A 317 9.43 -11.79 32.94
C PRO A 317 10.70 -12.00 32.08
N GLY A 318 11.34 -10.92 31.63
CA GLY A 318 12.55 -10.97 30.79
C GLY A 318 12.33 -11.36 29.32
N GLY A 319 11.07 -11.47 28.87
CA GLY A 319 10.73 -11.66 27.46
C GLY A 319 10.83 -10.37 26.63
N GLU A 320 10.64 -10.49 25.31
CA GLU A 320 10.50 -9.31 24.46
C GLU A 320 9.30 -8.46 24.89
N GLU A 321 9.47 -7.14 24.84
CA GLU A 321 8.46 -6.18 25.29
C GLU A 321 7.20 -6.29 24.43
N PHE A 322 6.08 -6.68 25.04
CA PHE A 322 4.77 -6.62 24.39
C PHE A 322 4.19 -5.21 24.61
N VAL A 323 4.18 -4.42 23.54
CA VAL A 323 3.58 -3.08 23.53
C VAL A 323 2.14 -3.18 23.02
N TYR A 324 1.17 -3.18 23.94
CA TYR A 324 -0.21 -2.83 23.60
C TYR A 324 -0.38 -1.33 23.78
N GLU A 325 -0.42 -0.59 22.67
CA GLU A 325 -0.69 0.84 22.70
C GLU A 325 -2.09 1.12 22.15
N SER A 326 -3.05 1.30 23.06
CA SER A 326 -4.35 1.90 22.75
C SER A 326 -4.29 3.39 23.06
N CYS A 327 -3.99 4.22 22.05
CA CYS A 327 -4.07 5.68 22.16
C CYS A 327 -5.51 6.21 22.23
N THR A 328 -6.51 5.33 22.30
CA THR A 328 -7.93 5.63 22.08
C THR A 328 -8.51 6.65 23.09
N PHE A 329 -7.81 6.91 24.21
CA PHE A 329 -8.21 7.89 25.22
C PHE A 329 -7.14 8.92 25.65
N LEU A 330 -5.95 8.95 25.06
CA LEU A 330 -4.89 9.87 25.51
C LEU A 330 -5.17 11.32 25.06
N SER A 331 -5.40 12.23 26.01
CA SER A 331 -5.57 13.67 25.75
C SER A 331 -4.28 14.39 25.33
N SER A 332 -3.16 13.66 25.28
CA SER A 332 -1.81 14.15 25.03
C SER A 332 -1.04 13.14 24.17
N SER A 333 -0.11 13.62 23.34
CA SER A 333 0.82 12.80 22.55
C SER A 333 1.84 12.04 23.40
N GLN A 334 1.91 12.34 24.70
CA GLN A 334 2.78 11.69 25.67
C GLN A 334 2.03 11.43 26.99
N GLY A 335 2.28 10.27 27.59
CA GLY A 335 1.74 9.87 28.87
C GLY A 335 2.60 8.78 29.51
N SER A 336 2.15 8.27 30.66
CA SER A 336 2.70 7.03 31.21
C SER A 336 1.66 6.29 32.03
N ILE A 337 1.71 4.97 32.02
CA ILE A 337 0.99 4.12 32.96
C ILE A 337 1.96 3.75 34.07
N GLU A 338 1.60 4.05 35.31
CA GLU A 338 2.32 3.63 36.52
C GLU A 338 1.30 3.37 37.63
N GLY A 339 1.68 2.59 38.64
CA GLY A 339 0.80 2.30 39.76
C GLY A 339 1.21 1.04 40.51
N GLY A 340 0.23 0.37 41.10
CA GLY A 340 0.45 -0.92 41.78
C GLY A 340 -0.83 -1.72 41.87
N PHE A 341 -0.68 -3.03 41.95
CA PHE A 341 -1.75 -3.97 42.21
C PHE A 341 -1.54 -4.62 43.57
N THR A 342 -2.59 -4.70 44.38
CA THR A 342 -2.59 -5.54 45.58
C THR A 342 -3.19 -6.90 45.23
N PHE A 343 -2.36 -7.93 45.29
CA PHE A 343 -2.79 -9.31 45.07
C PHE A 343 -3.08 -9.99 46.40
N VAL A 344 -4.14 -10.78 46.43
CA VAL A 344 -4.49 -11.65 47.56
C VAL A 344 -4.46 -13.10 47.06
N PRO A 345 -3.56 -13.96 47.57
CA PRO A 345 -3.55 -15.37 47.19
C PRO A 345 -4.92 -16.02 47.46
N GLY A 346 -5.49 -16.76 46.49
CA GLY A 346 -6.79 -17.40 46.62
C GLY A 346 -7.93 -16.62 45.95
N ARG A 347 -9.14 -16.70 46.51
CA ARG A 347 -10.30 -15.91 46.06
C ARG A 347 -10.46 -14.70 46.95
N LEU A 348 -11.02 -13.59 46.44
CA LEU A 348 -11.29 -12.40 47.28
C LEU A 348 -12.16 -12.75 48.51
N ALA A 349 -13.11 -13.68 48.33
CA ALA A 349 -13.99 -14.16 49.40
C ALA A 349 -13.36 -15.26 50.29
N ASP A 350 -12.22 -15.84 49.89
CA ASP A 350 -11.50 -16.88 50.64
C ASP A 350 -9.98 -16.76 50.42
N PRO A 351 -9.33 -15.78 51.09
CA PRO A 351 -7.90 -15.57 51.01
C PRO A 351 -7.12 -16.77 51.57
N LYS A 352 -6.11 -17.23 50.81
CA LYS A 352 -5.19 -18.30 51.17
C LYS A 352 -3.81 -17.80 51.63
N GLY A 353 -3.63 -16.49 51.73
CA GLY A 353 -2.39 -15.86 52.17
C GLY A 353 -2.56 -14.37 52.41
N SER A 354 -1.50 -13.74 52.93
CA SER A 354 -1.46 -12.29 53.10
C SER A 354 -1.45 -11.58 51.75
N ALA A 355 -2.06 -10.40 51.69
CA ALA A 355 -1.95 -9.53 50.54
C ALA A 355 -0.49 -9.16 50.28
N PHE A 356 -0.12 -9.02 49.01
CA PHE A 356 1.18 -8.50 48.60
C PHE A 356 0.98 -7.49 47.48
N GLU A 357 1.81 -6.45 47.50
CA GLU A 357 1.77 -5.40 46.49
C GLU A 357 2.76 -5.72 45.37
N VAL A 358 2.33 -5.45 44.15
CA VAL A 358 3.15 -5.50 42.94
C VAL A 358 3.11 -4.11 42.34
N GLU A 359 4.25 -3.42 42.36
CA GLU A 359 4.38 -2.14 41.68
C GLU A 359 4.47 -2.35 40.17
N VAL A 360 3.74 -1.50 39.45
CA VAL A 360 3.83 -1.36 38.01
C VAL A 360 4.81 -0.23 37.74
N GLY A 361 6.00 -0.61 37.28
CA GLY A 361 7.01 0.35 36.83
C GLY A 361 6.46 1.27 35.76
N ARG A 362 6.94 2.52 35.73
CA ARG A 362 6.46 3.53 34.80
C ARG A 362 6.68 3.10 33.35
N PHE A 363 5.58 2.94 32.64
CA PHE A 363 5.54 2.61 31.21
C PHE A 363 5.17 3.85 30.41
N PRO A 364 6.09 4.45 29.62
CA PRO A 364 5.77 5.61 28.82
C PRO A 364 4.83 5.24 27.66
N LEU A 365 3.81 6.07 27.42
CA LEU A 365 2.95 6.02 26.26
C LEU A 365 3.32 7.19 25.35
N GLN A 366 3.67 6.94 24.09
CA GLN A 366 4.11 7.97 23.17
C GLN A 366 3.50 7.74 21.80
N CYS A 367 2.76 8.73 21.31
CA CYS A 367 2.24 8.68 19.96
C CYS A 367 3.43 8.59 18.97
N PRO A 368 3.42 7.62 18.04
CA PRO A 368 4.53 7.43 17.12
C PRO A 368 4.63 8.59 16.13
N ASP A 369 5.86 8.89 15.69
CA ASP A 369 6.13 9.92 14.68
C ASP A 369 5.52 9.59 13.32
N TYR A 370 5.26 8.30 13.05
CA TYR A 370 4.60 7.81 11.84
C TYR A 370 3.94 6.44 12.03
N ILE A 371 2.97 6.08 11.18
CA ILE A 371 2.26 4.79 11.20
C ILE A 371 2.16 4.20 9.78
N PHE A 372 2.92 3.13 9.54
CA PHE A 372 2.78 2.28 8.35
C PHE A 372 1.55 1.38 8.45
#